data_AF-A0A2Y9M4E5-F1
#
_entry.id   AF-A0A2Y9M4E5-F1
#
_cell.length_a   1.000
_cell.length_b   1.000
_cell.length_c   1.000
_cell.angle_alpha   90.00
_cell.angle_beta   90.00
_cell.angle_gamma   90.00
#
_symmetry.space_group_name_H-M   'P 1'
#
loop_
_entity.id
_entity.type
_entity.pdbx_description
1 polymer ?
#
loop_
_entity_poly.entity_id
_entity_poly.type
_entity_poly.pdbx_seq_one_letter_code
_entity_poly.pdbx_strand_id
1 'polypeptide(L)'
;MGTFIGHAYPGLFLLSYGLYQAVVVSKAVIFSDSFLYPSSPPRNKGRWARLWKISYGGLLKTLAGSGLLVYEISCMKRGLILMNRELPLRVMYAKEWQHVTMYILLTLNGCVEVVSKNLLPQHCVPLEEGTLVLTFYVLLLLLVSHVQDSAGVELQVHSVLILVVLLLMLVLTVQLWVPDTFQLSVIETFLFQIMGFWLVQAGFILYKPGTGYPGQDDDLIDIMFVTTFFCWHVMIDALCLLGIYGVSSSWHCCYLPSWKLTGSREAPCYTTTVGPLYKLLREGDQSESD
;
A
#
# COMPACT_ATOMS: atom_id res chain seq x y z
N MET A 1 -15.21 21.14 11.11
CA MET A 1 -13.96 21.38 10.34
C MET A 1 -13.02 20.22 10.61
N GLY A 2 -12.19 19.81 9.65
CA GLY A 2 -11.14 18.83 9.95
C GLY A 2 -10.09 19.39 10.91
N THR A 3 -9.21 18.52 11.37
CA THR A 3 -8.03 18.93 12.15
C THR A 3 -6.78 18.71 11.31
N PHE A 4 -5.71 19.46 11.61
CA PHE A 4 -4.39 19.22 11.02
C PHE A 4 -3.98 17.74 11.16
N ILE A 5 -4.21 17.17 12.34
CA ILE A 5 -3.90 15.76 12.64
C ILE A 5 -4.73 14.82 11.76
N GLY A 6 -6.01 15.12 11.56
CA GLY A 6 -6.90 14.35 10.68
C GLY A 6 -6.48 14.35 9.21
N HIS A 7 -5.63 15.27 8.77
CA HIS A 7 -5.07 15.29 7.40
C HIS A 7 -3.66 14.71 7.36
N ALA A 8 -2.78 15.20 8.23
CA ALA A 8 -1.37 14.84 8.23
C ALA A 8 -1.13 13.37 8.60
N TYR A 9 -1.86 12.83 9.58
CA TYR A 9 -1.64 11.46 10.04
C TYR A 9 -2.06 10.41 9.00
N PRO A 10 -3.27 10.46 8.40
CA PRO A 10 -3.60 9.59 7.27
C PRO A 10 -2.65 9.75 6.09
N GLY A 11 -2.22 10.99 5.80
CA GLY A 11 -1.25 11.26 4.73
C GLY A 11 0.09 10.53 4.96
N LEU A 12 0.66 10.64 6.15
CA LEU A 12 1.90 9.95 6.53
C LEU A 12 1.76 8.43 6.48
N PHE A 13 0.62 7.89 6.93
CA PHE A 13 0.34 6.46 6.84
C PHE A 13 0.37 6.00 5.38
N LEU A 14 -0.35 6.68 4.48
CA LEU A 14 -0.39 6.35 3.06
C LEU A 14 0.98 6.51 2.38
N LEU A 15 1.76 7.53 2.75
CA LEU A 15 3.14 7.69 2.26
C LEU A 15 4.06 6.55 2.67
N SER A 16 3.99 6.13 3.93
CA SER A 16 4.80 4.99 4.39
C SER A 16 4.40 3.70 3.68
N TYR A 17 3.10 3.52 3.44
CA TYR A 17 2.55 2.38 2.71
C TYR A 17 2.96 2.38 1.24
N GLY A 18 2.85 3.51 0.53
CA GLY A 18 3.22 3.61 -0.87
C GLY A 18 4.72 3.46 -1.10
N LEU A 19 5.58 3.99 -0.22
CA LEU A 19 7.04 3.72 -0.27
C LEU A 19 7.35 2.23 -0.10
N TYR A 20 6.69 1.57 0.85
CA TYR A 20 6.85 0.14 1.07
C TYR A 20 6.40 -0.65 -0.17
N GLN A 21 5.22 -0.33 -0.72
CA GLN A 21 4.71 -0.98 -1.93
C GLN A 21 5.62 -0.73 -3.13
N ALA A 22 6.17 0.47 -3.30
CA ALA A 22 7.10 0.79 -4.38
C ALA A 22 8.34 -0.13 -4.37
N VAL A 23 8.88 -0.43 -3.19
CA VAL A 23 9.99 -1.37 -3.04
C VAL A 23 9.57 -2.80 -3.38
N VAL A 24 8.40 -3.24 -2.91
CA VAL A 24 7.87 -4.59 -3.17
C VAL A 24 7.61 -4.79 -4.66
N VAL A 25 6.90 -3.85 -5.28
CA VAL A 25 6.55 -3.84 -6.70
C VAL A 25 7.82 -3.77 -7.56
N SER A 26 8.80 -2.91 -7.23
CA SER A 26 10.08 -2.86 -7.95
C SER A 26 10.85 -4.17 -7.89
N LYS A 27 10.90 -4.82 -6.72
CA LYS A 27 11.53 -6.14 -6.58
C LYS A 27 10.80 -7.19 -7.40
N ALA A 28 9.47 -7.19 -7.37
CA ALA A 28 8.66 -8.13 -8.13
C ALA A 28 8.97 -8.05 -9.63
N VAL A 29 9.15 -6.85 -10.20
CA VAL A 29 9.58 -6.68 -11.61
C VAL A 29 10.92 -7.34 -11.87
N ILE A 30 11.92 -6.96 -11.07
CA ILE A 30 13.30 -7.38 -11.29
C ILE A 30 13.43 -8.90 -11.16
N PHE A 31 12.69 -9.50 -10.21
CA PHE A 31 12.64 -10.94 -10.06
C PHE A 31 11.86 -11.61 -11.18
N SER A 32 10.71 -11.09 -11.58
CA SER A 32 9.93 -11.63 -12.71
C SER A 32 10.74 -11.63 -14.01
N ASP A 33 11.53 -10.58 -14.28
CA ASP A 33 12.45 -10.52 -15.43
C ASP A 33 13.61 -11.53 -15.31
N SER A 34 13.98 -11.93 -14.08
CA SER A 34 15.05 -12.90 -13.82
C SER A 34 14.55 -14.37 -13.84
N PHE A 35 13.24 -14.61 -13.86
CA PHE A 35 12.62 -15.93 -13.73
C PHE A 35 12.29 -16.58 -15.09
N LEU A 36 13.33 -16.96 -15.85
CA LEU A 36 13.25 -18.10 -16.80
C LEU A 36 13.40 -19.46 -16.08
N TYR A 37 13.45 -19.51 -14.75
CA TYR A 37 13.54 -20.77 -13.98
C TYR A 37 12.82 -20.66 -12.63
N PRO A 38 11.56 -21.14 -12.49
CA PRO A 38 10.81 -21.00 -11.25
C PRO A 38 11.49 -21.79 -10.13
N SER A 39 12.15 -21.09 -9.21
CA SER A 39 12.60 -21.67 -7.95
C SER A 39 11.48 -21.47 -6.95
N SER A 40 10.86 -22.58 -6.61
CA SER A 40 9.76 -22.71 -5.68
C SER A 40 10.04 -22.05 -4.31
N PRO A 41 9.02 -21.50 -3.64
CA PRO A 41 9.21 -20.83 -2.37
C PRO A 41 9.69 -21.82 -1.29
N PRO A 42 10.62 -21.42 -0.41
CA PRO A 42 11.13 -22.29 0.64
C PRO A 42 10.02 -22.59 1.66
N ARG A 43 9.44 -23.79 1.52
CA ARG A 43 8.53 -24.41 2.48
C ARG A 43 9.35 -24.87 3.69
N ASN A 44 9.37 -24.05 4.75
CA ASN A 44 9.25 -24.45 6.16
C ASN A 44 9.64 -23.27 7.07
N LYS A 45 8.70 -22.67 7.79
CA LYS A 45 9.03 -21.92 9.02
C LYS A 45 8.00 -22.23 10.11
N GLY A 46 8.49 -22.66 11.26
CA GLY A 46 7.72 -23.21 12.39
C GLY A 46 6.82 -22.21 13.13
N ARG A 47 6.39 -22.58 14.35
CA ARG A 47 5.46 -21.82 15.22
C ARG A 47 5.79 -20.32 15.37
N TRP A 48 7.05 -19.92 15.27
CA TRP A 48 7.49 -18.51 15.31
C TRP A 48 7.18 -17.72 14.03
N ALA A 49 7.17 -18.35 12.85
CA ALA A 49 6.69 -17.71 11.63
C ALA A 49 5.16 -17.61 11.57
N ARG A 50 4.46 -18.41 12.39
CA ARG A 50 3.00 -18.27 12.59
C ARG A 50 2.67 -17.05 13.47
N LEU A 51 3.48 -16.75 14.49
CA LEU A 51 3.36 -15.51 15.29
C LEU A 51 3.78 -14.27 14.48
N TRP A 52 4.76 -14.40 13.58
CA TRP A 52 5.08 -13.35 12.59
C TRP A 52 4.07 -13.26 11.43
N LYS A 53 3.09 -14.17 11.36
CA LYS A 53 2.02 -14.19 10.36
C LYS A 53 0.89 -13.20 10.70
N ILE A 54 1.03 -12.45 11.78
CA ILE A 54 0.14 -11.33 12.07
C ILE A 54 0.25 -10.33 10.92
N SER A 55 -0.88 -10.01 10.29
CA SER A 55 -1.01 -8.92 9.32
C SER A 55 -0.59 -7.61 10.00
N TYR A 56 0.69 -7.27 9.92
CA TYR A 56 1.22 -6.02 10.48
C TYR A 56 0.51 -4.82 9.84
N GLY A 57 0.22 -4.90 8.54
CA GLY A 57 -0.58 -3.91 7.81
C GLY A 57 -2.01 -3.78 8.36
N GLY A 58 -2.71 -4.90 8.54
CA GLY A 58 -4.07 -4.91 9.08
C GLY A 58 -4.14 -4.37 10.51
N LEU A 59 -3.22 -4.80 11.39
CA LEU A 59 -3.14 -4.27 12.75
C LEU A 59 -2.84 -2.77 12.77
N LEU A 60 -1.91 -2.31 11.94
CA LEU A 60 -1.56 -0.90 11.86
C LEU A 60 -2.76 -0.06 11.40
N LYS A 61 -3.52 -0.53 10.41
CA LYS A 61 -4.78 0.10 9.96
C LYS A 61 -5.82 0.14 11.08
N THR A 62 -6.02 -0.97 11.80
CA THR A 62 -6.98 -1.05 12.92
C THR A 62 -6.60 -0.09 14.04
N LEU A 63 -5.34 -0.07 14.46
CA LEU A 63 -4.85 0.80 15.53
C LEU A 63 -4.90 2.28 15.12
N ALA A 64 -4.48 2.59 13.90
CA ALA A 64 -4.55 3.94 13.34
C ALA A 64 -5.99 4.45 13.28
N GLY A 65 -6.91 3.67 12.71
CA GLY A 65 -8.32 4.03 12.61
C GLY A 65 -8.98 4.19 13.98
N SER A 66 -8.71 3.27 14.91
CA SER A 66 -9.26 3.33 16.27
C SER A 66 -8.73 4.54 17.04
N GLY A 67 -7.45 4.86 16.91
CA GLY A 67 -6.84 6.03 17.56
C GLY A 67 -7.42 7.34 17.04
N LEU A 68 -7.56 7.49 15.72
CA LEU A 68 -8.19 8.66 15.10
C LEU A 68 -9.67 8.79 15.47
N LEU A 69 -10.39 7.67 15.53
CA LEU A 69 -11.79 7.64 15.97
C LEU A 69 -11.93 8.13 17.42
N VAL A 70 -11.11 7.61 18.34
CA VAL A 70 -11.10 8.04 19.75
C VAL A 70 -10.73 9.51 19.86
N TYR A 71 -9.73 9.98 19.08
CA TYR A 71 -9.32 11.37 19.05
C TYR A 71 -10.47 12.30 18.60
N GLU A 72 -11.15 11.97 17.50
CA GLU A 72 -12.25 12.77 16.95
C GLU A 72 -13.43 12.84 17.93
N ILE A 73 -13.80 11.70 18.54
CA ILE A 73 -14.86 11.64 19.56
C ILE A 73 -14.47 12.45 20.80
N SER A 74 -13.19 12.40 21.22
CA SER A 74 -12.70 13.15 22.38
C SER A 74 -12.66 14.66 22.12
N CYS A 75 -12.43 15.08 20.88
CA CYS A 75 -12.46 16.49 20.48
C CYS A 75 -13.89 17.06 20.40
N MET A 76 -14.91 16.22 20.21
CA MET A 76 -16.32 16.62 20.33
C MET A 76 -16.69 16.95 21.79
N LYS A 77 -16.38 18.16 22.24
CA LYS A 77 -16.65 18.67 23.61
C LYS A 77 -18.12 18.63 24.08
N ARG A 78 -19.09 18.24 23.24
CA ARG A 78 -20.53 18.28 23.57
C ARG A 78 -21.33 17.04 23.17
N GLY A 79 -20.72 15.86 23.28
CA GLY A 79 -21.40 14.57 23.13
C GLY A 79 -21.88 14.26 21.70
N LEU A 80 -22.06 12.97 21.41
CA LEU A 80 -22.60 12.42 20.15
C LEU A 80 -24.09 12.75 19.96
N ILE A 81 -24.48 14.02 20.08
CA ILE A 81 -25.85 14.48 19.85
C ILE A 81 -26.07 14.58 18.34
N LEU A 82 -26.48 13.46 17.74
CA LEU A 82 -26.80 13.35 16.31
C LEU A 82 -27.98 14.26 15.91
N MET A 83 -28.90 14.53 16.83
CA MET A 83 -30.14 15.26 16.56
C MET A 83 -30.55 16.08 17.79
N ASN A 84 -30.63 17.41 17.63
CA ASN A 84 -31.25 18.28 18.62
C ASN A 84 -32.72 18.50 18.23
N ARG A 85 -33.65 18.29 19.16
CA ARG A 85 -35.10 18.34 18.91
C ARG A 85 -35.66 19.77 18.87
N GLU A 86 -34.83 20.78 19.13
CA GLU A 86 -35.29 22.16 19.43
C GLU A 86 -34.98 23.22 18.36
N LEU A 87 -34.34 22.88 17.24
CA LEU A 87 -34.08 23.79 16.11
C LEU A 87 -34.24 23.04 14.77
N PRO A 88 -34.44 23.72 13.62
CA PRO A 88 -34.77 23.05 12.36
C PRO A 88 -33.79 21.92 12.11
N LEU A 89 -34.33 20.77 11.69
CA LEU A 89 -33.75 19.43 11.54
C LEU A 89 -32.39 19.44 10.81
N ARG A 90 -31.35 19.99 11.43
CA ARG A 90 -30.00 20.13 10.86
C ARG A 90 -29.08 19.29 11.73
N VAL A 91 -28.53 18.24 11.12
CA VAL A 91 -27.49 17.42 11.76
C VAL A 91 -26.34 18.36 12.11
N MET A 92 -26.15 18.59 13.41
CA MET A 92 -25.03 19.37 13.92
C MET A 92 -23.73 18.60 13.66
N TYR A 93 -22.65 19.29 13.31
CA TYR A 93 -21.31 18.71 13.11
C TYR A 93 -21.20 17.70 11.95
N ALA A 94 -21.81 17.99 10.80
CA ALA A 94 -21.80 17.10 9.63
C ALA A 94 -20.38 16.73 9.15
N LYS A 95 -19.43 17.68 9.16
CA LYS A 95 -18.03 17.44 8.74
C LYS A 95 -17.33 16.46 9.70
N GLU A 96 -17.59 16.56 10.99
CA GLU A 96 -17.01 15.69 12.03
C GLU A 96 -17.59 14.27 11.93
N TRP A 97 -18.89 14.12 11.64
CA TRP A 97 -19.51 12.81 11.36
C TRP A 97 -18.93 12.15 10.11
N GLN A 98 -18.58 12.93 9.08
CA GLN A 98 -17.88 12.41 7.91
C GLN A 98 -16.49 11.85 8.30
N HIS A 99 -15.69 12.54 9.12
CA HIS A 99 -14.41 12.01 9.59
C HIS A 99 -14.56 10.77 10.46
N VAL A 100 -15.53 10.76 11.39
CA VAL A 100 -15.87 9.57 12.19
C VAL A 100 -16.15 8.39 11.26
N THR A 101 -16.94 8.59 10.20
CA THR A 101 -17.25 7.54 9.23
C THR A 101 -15.99 7.07 8.49
N MET A 102 -15.12 7.99 8.06
CA MET A 102 -13.84 7.63 7.42
C MET A 102 -12.95 6.79 8.35
N TYR A 103 -12.85 7.14 9.63
CA TYR A 103 -12.02 6.40 10.59
C TYR A 103 -12.61 5.03 10.97
N ILE A 104 -13.94 4.91 11.02
CA ILE A 104 -14.62 3.62 11.17
C ILE A 104 -14.29 2.71 9.98
N LEU A 105 -14.37 3.22 8.75
CA LEU A 105 -14.03 2.44 7.56
C LEU A 105 -12.58 1.97 7.56
N LEU A 106 -11.63 2.86 7.94
CA LEU A 106 -10.22 2.48 8.08
C LEU A 106 -10.02 1.37 9.13
N THR A 107 -10.73 1.46 10.25
CA THR A 107 -10.69 0.45 11.32
C THR A 107 -11.24 -0.88 10.83
N LEU A 108 -12.41 -0.88 10.18
CA LEU A 108 -13.06 -2.07 9.63
C LEU A 108 -12.20 -2.74 8.56
N ASN A 109 -11.58 -1.95 7.67
CA ASN A 109 -10.66 -2.46 6.65
C ASN A 109 -9.48 -3.20 7.29
N GLY A 110 -8.85 -2.59 8.31
CA GLY A 110 -7.79 -3.25 9.08
C GLY A 110 -8.26 -4.53 9.77
N CYS A 111 -9.45 -4.50 10.38
CA CYS A 111 -10.04 -5.67 11.05
C CYS A 111 -10.27 -6.82 10.08
N VAL A 112 -10.82 -6.54 8.89
CA VAL A 112 -11.05 -7.56 7.85
C VAL A 112 -9.73 -8.20 7.42
N GLU A 113 -8.66 -7.42 7.21
CA GLU A 113 -7.34 -7.98 6.89
C GLU A 113 -6.77 -8.86 8.01
N VAL A 114 -6.95 -8.44 9.27
CA VAL A 114 -6.50 -9.24 10.43
C VAL A 114 -7.30 -10.55 10.51
N VAL A 115 -8.61 -10.48 10.35
CA VAL A 115 -9.51 -11.64 10.39
C VAL A 115 -9.20 -12.61 9.25
N SER A 116 -9.05 -12.10 8.03
CA SER A 116 -8.75 -12.89 6.84
C SER A 116 -7.40 -13.60 6.91
N LYS A 117 -6.35 -12.96 7.43
CA LYS A 117 -5.00 -13.56 7.48
C LYS A 117 -4.75 -14.44 8.69
N ASN A 118 -5.42 -14.18 9.82
CA ASN A 118 -5.14 -14.84 11.11
C ASN A 118 -6.24 -15.77 11.62
N LEU A 119 -7.51 -15.41 11.43
CA LEU A 119 -8.64 -16.11 12.04
C LEU A 119 -9.32 -17.08 11.08
N LEU A 120 -9.31 -16.78 9.77
CA LEU A 120 -9.89 -17.66 8.77
C LEU A 120 -8.96 -18.84 8.43
N PRO A 121 -9.49 -20.08 8.30
CA PRO A 121 -8.71 -21.27 7.93
C PRO A 121 -8.03 -21.14 6.56
N GLN A 122 -8.63 -20.35 5.67
CA GLN A 122 -8.14 -20.05 4.34
C GLN A 122 -8.08 -18.54 4.16
N HIS A 123 -6.97 -18.04 3.61
CA HIS A 123 -6.76 -16.62 3.38
C HIS A 123 -7.76 -16.11 2.31
N CYS A 124 -8.67 -15.23 2.71
CA CYS A 124 -9.76 -14.73 1.87
C CYS A 124 -9.35 -13.42 1.16
N VAL A 125 -8.48 -13.54 0.16
CA VAL A 125 -8.02 -12.40 -0.66
C VAL A 125 -9.19 -11.57 -1.24
N PRO A 126 -10.26 -12.15 -1.81
CA PRO A 126 -11.35 -11.37 -2.38
C PRO A 126 -12.11 -10.50 -1.36
N LEU A 127 -12.14 -10.93 -0.09
CA LEU A 127 -12.79 -10.16 0.98
C LEU A 127 -11.95 -8.93 1.37
N GLU A 128 -10.64 -9.07 1.40
CA GLU A 128 -9.70 -7.96 1.64
C GLU A 128 -9.81 -6.92 0.53
N GLU A 129 -9.68 -7.34 -0.73
CA GLU A 129 -9.78 -6.47 -1.90
C GLU A 129 -11.16 -5.80 -1.99
N GLY A 130 -12.25 -6.57 -1.78
CA GLY A 130 -13.60 -6.03 -1.80
C GLY A 130 -13.85 -4.99 -0.70
N THR A 131 -13.29 -5.19 0.49
CA THR A 131 -13.40 -4.23 1.60
C THR A 131 -12.57 -2.98 1.34
N LEU A 132 -11.39 -3.12 0.75
CA LEU A 132 -10.55 -1.99 0.34
C LEU A 132 -11.28 -1.13 -0.70
N VAL A 133 -11.81 -1.75 -1.74
CA VAL A 133 -12.56 -1.05 -2.81
C VAL A 133 -13.77 -0.34 -2.23
N LEU A 134 -14.58 -1.03 -1.41
CA LEU A 134 -15.73 -0.43 -0.74
C LEU A 134 -15.33 0.79 0.12
N THR A 135 -14.21 0.70 0.84
CA THR A 135 -13.68 1.80 1.63
C THR A 135 -13.42 3.03 0.76
N PHE A 136 -12.82 2.86 -0.42
CA PHE A 136 -12.56 3.95 -1.35
C PHE A 136 -13.83 4.51 -2.02
N TYR A 137 -14.83 3.68 -2.31
CA TYR A 137 -16.14 4.16 -2.77
C TYR A 137 -16.82 5.07 -1.75
N VAL A 138 -16.86 4.66 -0.48
CA VAL A 138 -17.47 5.47 0.57
C VAL A 138 -16.62 6.70 0.87
N LEU A 139 -15.30 6.60 0.85
CA LEU A 139 -14.39 7.75 1.00
C LEU A 139 -14.63 8.81 -0.07
N LEU A 140 -14.78 8.41 -1.34
CA LEU A 140 -15.08 9.32 -2.44
C LEU A 140 -16.42 10.04 -2.23
N LEU A 141 -17.47 9.29 -1.84
CA LEU A 141 -18.79 9.85 -1.57
C LEU A 141 -18.75 10.87 -0.41
N LEU A 142 -18.02 10.55 0.66
CA LEU A 142 -17.83 11.46 1.79
C LEU A 142 -17.06 12.71 1.38
N LEU A 143 -16.03 12.59 0.53
CA LEU A 143 -15.22 13.73 0.09
C LEU A 143 -15.99 14.66 -0.86
N VAL A 144 -16.79 14.11 -1.77
CA VAL A 144 -17.66 14.90 -2.66
C VAL A 144 -18.72 15.65 -1.87
N SER A 145 -19.30 15.05 -0.83
CA SER A 145 -20.24 15.76 0.06
C SER A 145 -19.54 16.75 0.99
N HIS A 146 -18.30 16.47 1.42
CA HIS A 146 -17.50 17.37 2.27
C HIS A 146 -17.24 18.73 1.62
N VAL A 147 -17.01 18.73 0.30
CA VAL A 147 -16.60 19.93 -0.42
C VAL A 147 -17.75 20.88 -0.77
N GLN A 148 -19.01 20.44 -0.65
CA GLN A 148 -20.19 21.23 -1.04
C GLN A 148 -20.32 22.55 -0.26
N ASP A 149 -19.90 22.55 1.00
CA ASP A 149 -19.93 23.73 1.86
C ASP A 149 -18.57 24.48 1.91
N SER A 150 -17.64 24.16 1.02
CA SER A 150 -16.27 24.70 1.01
C SER A 150 -16.06 25.68 -0.15
N ALA A 151 -15.20 26.68 0.02
CA ALA A 151 -14.91 27.71 -0.98
C ALA A 151 -13.40 27.97 -1.11
N GLY A 152 -13.00 28.66 -2.19
CA GLY A 152 -11.63 29.14 -2.39
C GLY A 152 -10.57 28.03 -2.40
N VAL A 153 -9.53 28.20 -1.58
CA VAL A 153 -8.39 27.27 -1.47
C VAL A 153 -8.83 25.93 -0.87
N GLU A 154 -9.73 25.91 0.11
CA GLU A 154 -10.24 24.66 0.72
C GLU A 154 -10.93 23.78 -0.34
N LEU A 155 -11.78 24.38 -1.17
CA LEU A 155 -12.42 23.70 -2.30
C LEU A 155 -11.36 23.12 -3.24
N GLN A 156 -10.41 23.92 -3.69
CA GLN A 156 -9.39 23.47 -4.66
C GLN A 156 -8.53 22.33 -4.11
N VAL A 157 -8.09 22.43 -2.84
CA VAL A 157 -7.27 21.39 -2.18
C VAL A 157 -8.01 20.06 -2.15
N HIS A 158 -9.29 20.08 -1.77
CA HIS A 158 -10.11 18.87 -1.71
C HIS A 158 -10.53 18.38 -3.11
N SER A 159 -10.77 19.26 -4.09
CA SER A 159 -11.10 18.86 -5.47
C SER A 159 -9.99 18.06 -6.12
N VAL A 160 -8.74 18.46 -5.92
CA VAL A 160 -7.58 17.70 -6.42
C VAL A 160 -7.44 16.36 -5.69
N LEU A 161 -7.74 16.32 -4.37
CA LEU A 161 -7.79 15.05 -3.62
C LEU A 161 -8.91 14.13 -4.16
N ILE A 162 -10.09 14.65 -4.47
CA ILE A 162 -11.20 13.90 -5.08
C ILE A 162 -10.76 13.24 -6.38
N LEU A 163 -10.01 13.98 -7.23
CA LEU A 163 -9.48 13.44 -8.48
C LEU A 163 -8.58 12.22 -8.22
N VAL A 164 -7.64 12.32 -7.28
CA VAL A 164 -6.73 11.21 -6.95
C VAL A 164 -7.50 10.01 -6.39
N VAL A 165 -8.43 10.24 -5.47
CA VAL A 165 -9.25 9.20 -4.86
C VAL A 165 -10.14 8.51 -5.90
N LEU A 166 -10.70 9.26 -6.85
CA LEU A 166 -11.48 8.73 -7.97
C LEU A 166 -10.63 7.82 -8.86
N LEU A 167 -9.43 8.27 -9.26
CA LEU A 167 -8.51 7.47 -10.07
C LEU A 167 -8.09 6.20 -9.34
N LEU A 168 -7.78 6.30 -8.04
CA LEU A 168 -7.39 5.15 -7.23
C LEU A 168 -8.54 4.15 -7.10
N MET A 169 -9.77 4.62 -6.84
CA MET A 169 -10.97 3.77 -6.80
C MET A 169 -11.17 3.03 -8.13
N LEU A 170 -10.97 3.69 -9.26
CA LEU A 170 -11.08 3.05 -10.58
C LEU A 170 -10.03 1.96 -10.76
N VAL A 171 -8.77 2.21 -10.38
CA VAL A 171 -7.69 1.21 -10.46
C VAL A 171 -7.99 0.00 -9.58
N LEU A 172 -8.39 0.21 -8.33
CA LEU A 172 -8.78 -0.86 -7.40
C LEU A 172 -9.96 -1.68 -7.95
N THR A 173 -10.94 -0.99 -8.56
CA THR A 173 -12.09 -1.66 -9.18
C THR A 173 -11.65 -2.51 -10.36
N VAL A 174 -10.77 -2.02 -11.23
CA VAL A 174 -10.23 -2.81 -12.34
C VAL A 174 -9.45 -4.02 -11.82
N GLN A 175 -8.67 -3.88 -10.75
CA GLN A 175 -7.92 -4.97 -10.13
C GLN A 175 -8.82 -6.09 -9.58
N LEU A 176 -10.05 -5.78 -9.13
CA LEU A 176 -11.02 -6.81 -8.74
C LEU A 176 -11.39 -7.74 -9.90
N TRP A 177 -11.49 -7.21 -11.12
CA TRP A 177 -11.87 -7.96 -12.30
C TRP A 177 -10.68 -8.60 -12.99
N VAL A 178 -9.55 -7.90 -13.01
CA VAL A 178 -8.31 -8.32 -13.67
C VAL A 178 -7.16 -8.27 -12.66
N PRO A 179 -7.08 -9.26 -11.75
CA PRO A 179 -5.94 -9.39 -10.87
C PRO A 179 -4.67 -9.67 -11.69
N ASP A 180 -3.50 -9.36 -11.12
CA ASP A 180 -2.18 -9.76 -11.63
C ASP A 180 -1.57 -8.98 -12.81
N THR A 181 -1.99 -7.74 -13.05
CA THR A 181 -1.22 -6.86 -13.95
C THR A 181 -0.25 -5.98 -13.17
N PHE A 182 1.04 -6.12 -13.49
CA PHE A 182 2.10 -5.31 -12.90
C PHE A 182 1.85 -3.80 -13.09
N GLN A 183 1.35 -3.40 -14.27
CA GLN A 183 1.04 -2.01 -14.57
C GLN A 183 0.02 -1.41 -13.59
N LEU A 184 -1.05 -2.14 -13.26
CA LEU A 184 -2.03 -1.67 -12.27
C LEU A 184 -1.39 -1.55 -10.89
N SER A 185 -0.50 -2.45 -10.50
CA SER A 185 0.21 -2.36 -9.20
C SER A 185 1.11 -1.12 -9.10
N VAL A 186 1.77 -0.73 -10.19
CA VAL A 186 2.58 0.51 -10.23
C VAL A 186 1.69 1.74 -10.14
N ILE A 187 0.61 1.78 -10.92
CA ILE A 187 -0.32 2.91 -10.92
C ILE A 187 -1.01 3.04 -9.55
N GLU A 188 -1.45 1.93 -8.96
CA GLU A 188 -2.00 1.89 -7.61
C GLU A 188 -1.02 2.48 -6.59
N THR A 189 0.23 2.01 -6.62
CA THR A 189 1.30 2.49 -5.72
C THR A 189 1.54 3.99 -5.88
N PHE A 190 1.63 4.47 -7.12
CA PHE A 190 1.78 5.89 -7.45
C PHE A 190 0.62 6.73 -6.92
N LEU A 191 -0.62 6.27 -7.11
CA LEU A 191 -1.80 7.00 -6.66
C LEU A 191 -1.91 7.04 -5.12
N PHE A 192 -1.58 5.94 -4.42
CA PHE A 192 -1.51 5.93 -2.96
C PHE A 192 -0.47 6.92 -2.42
N GLN A 193 0.68 6.99 -3.09
CA GLN A 193 1.79 7.85 -2.69
C GLN A 193 1.46 9.33 -2.93
N ILE A 194 0.90 9.68 -4.11
CA ILE A 194 0.36 11.03 -4.39
C ILE A 194 -0.71 11.41 -3.37
N MET A 195 -1.65 10.52 -3.07
CA MET A 195 -2.71 10.77 -2.09
C MET A 195 -2.11 11.09 -0.71
N GLY A 196 -1.11 10.32 -0.30
CA GLY A 196 -0.39 10.55 0.96
C GLY A 196 0.34 11.89 1.00
N PHE A 197 1.12 12.21 -0.04
CA PHE A 197 1.86 13.48 -0.15
C PHE A 197 0.89 14.67 -0.10
N TRP A 198 -0.19 14.57 -0.87
CA TRP A 198 -1.18 15.63 -0.94
C TRP A 198 -1.94 15.84 0.36
N LEU A 199 -2.29 14.78 1.09
CA LEU A 199 -2.94 14.90 2.40
C LEU A 199 -2.06 15.59 3.44
N VAL A 200 -0.75 15.30 3.45
CA VAL A 200 0.21 16.01 4.32
C VAL A 200 0.28 17.49 3.93
N GLN A 201 0.45 17.79 2.64
CA GLN A 201 0.51 19.16 2.14
C GLN A 201 -0.80 19.93 2.39
N ALA A 202 -1.95 19.28 2.21
CA ALA A 202 -3.27 19.83 2.51
C ALA A 202 -3.39 20.22 3.98
N GLY A 203 -2.85 19.41 4.89
CA GLY A 203 -2.74 19.75 6.30
C GLY A 203 -2.01 21.08 6.52
N PHE A 204 -0.87 21.30 5.85
CA PHE A 204 -0.10 22.55 5.96
C PHE A 204 -0.73 23.75 5.26
N ILE A 205 -1.44 23.53 4.15
CA ILE A 205 -2.13 24.62 3.42
C ILE A 205 -3.35 25.09 4.22
N LEU A 206 -4.13 24.16 4.77
CA LEU A 206 -5.40 24.48 5.44
C LEU A 206 -5.22 24.87 6.90
N TYR A 207 -4.16 24.41 7.57
CA TYR A 207 -3.92 24.67 8.99
C TYR A 207 -2.51 25.21 9.23
N LYS A 208 -2.41 26.25 10.07
CA LYS A 208 -1.12 26.83 10.43
C LYS A 208 -0.32 25.85 11.31
N PRO A 209 0.92 25.47 10.95
CA PRO A 209 1.70 24.52 11.74
C PRO A 209 1.95 25.10 13.15
N GLY A 210 1.58 24.34 14.17
CA GLY A 210 1.78 24.70 15.58
C GLY A 210 0.55 25.26 16.31
N THR A 211 -0.43 25.85 15.60
CA THR A 211 -1.66 26.39 16.26
C THR A 211 -2.92 25.61 15.91
N GLY A 212 -2.96 24.88 14.78
CA GLY A 212 -4.11 24.05 14.39
C GLY A 212 -5.37 24.84 14.01
N TYR A 213 -5.30 26.17 13.96
CA TYR A 213 -6.38 27.02 13.48
C TYR A 213 -6.36 27.11 11.95
N PRO A 214 -7.54 27.25 11.30
CA PRO A 214 -7.62 27.47 9.86
C PRO A 214 -6.81 28.72 9.50
N GLY A 215 -6.02 28.64 8.43
CA GLY A 215 -5.24 29.78 7.94
C GLY A 215 -6.17 30.95 7.63
N GLN A 216 -5.97 32.09 8.29
CA GLN A 216 -6.78 33.31 8.10
C GLN A 216 -6.29 34.16 6.91
N ASP A 217 -5.35 33.63 6.13
CA ASP A 217 -4.63 34.35 5.09
C ASP A 217 -5.09 33.83 3.71
N ASP A 218 -6.39 33.90 3.41
CA ASP A 218 -6.97 33.59 2.09
C ASP A 218 -6.33 34.43 0.96
N ASP A 219 -5.60 35.48 1.32
CA ASP A 219 -4.94 36.41 0.40
C ASP A 219 -3.49 36.02 0.02
N LEU A 220 -2.87 35.00 0.65
CA LEU A 220 -1.45 34.66 0.41
C LEU A 220 -1.21 33.48 -0.56
N ILE A 221 -2.17 32.57 -0.72
CA ILE A 221 -2.02 31.39 -1.60
C ILE A 221 -3.11 31.43 -2.66
N ASP A 222 -2.74 31.89 -3.86
CA ASP A 222 -3.62 31.82 -5.02
C ASP A 222 -4.01 30.37 -5.34
N ILE A 223 -5.27 30.18 -5.75
CA ILE A 223 -5.82 28.89 -6.22
C ILE A 223 -4.92 28.24 -7.29
N MET A 224 -4.26 29.07 -8.12
CA MET A 224 -3.31 28.61 -9.15
C MET A 224 -2.04 27.98 -8.57
N PHE A 225 -1.64 28.37 -7.36
CA PHE A 225 -0.46 27.83 -6.72
C PHE A 225 -0.72 26.46 -6.11
N VAL A 226 -1.97 26.18 -5.69
CA VAL A 226 -2.41 24.87 -5.19
C VAL A 226 -2.20 23.79 -6.26
N THR A 227 -2.66 24.03 -7.50
CA THR A 227 -2.49 23.08 -8.60
C THR A 227 -1.03 22.95 -9.01
N THR A 228 -0.28 24.05 -8.99
CA THR A 228 1.16 24.04 -9.26
C THR A 228 1.89 23.14 -8.26
N PHE A 229 1.61 23.29 -6.96
CA PHE A 229 2.16 22.41 -5.93
C PHE A 229 1.78 20.95 -6.15
N PHE A 230 0.51 20.68 -6.49
CA PHE A 230 0.09 19.32 -6.79
C PHE A 230 0.89 18.71 -7.94
N CYS A 231 1.09 19.45 -9.04
CA CYS A 231 1.92 19.00 -10.16
C CYS A 231 3.38 18.72 -9.74
N TRP A 232 3.96 19.54 -8.86
CA TRP A 232 5.29 19.26 -8.29
C TRP A 232 5.31 17.94 -7.51
N HIS A 233 4.28 17.65 -6.70
CA HIS A 233 4.19 16.38 -5.97
C HIS A 233 4.09 15.19 -6.94
N VAL A 234 3.30 15.30 -8.02
CA VAL A 234 3.20 14.26 -9.07
C VAL A 234 4.58 13.99 -9.69
N MET A 235 5.34 15.03 -10.02
CA MET A 235 6.68 14.88 -10.61
C MET A 235 7.69 14.27 -9.62
N ILE A 236 7.70 14.76 -8.37
CA ILE A 236 8.56 14.22 -7.31
C ILE A 236 8.23 12.76 -7.05
N ASP A 237 6.95 12.39 -7.04
CA ASP A 237 6.53 11.03 -6.81
C ASP A 237 6.97 10.08 -7.93
N ALA A 238 6.81 10.50 -9.19
CA ALA A 238 7.30 9.74 -10.34
C ALA A 238 8.82 9.53 -10.27
N LEU A 239 9.58 10.56 -9.89
CA LEU A 239 11.03 10.46 -9.68
C LEU A 239 11.38 9.54 -8.50
N CYS A 240 10.59 9.57 -7.42
CA CYS A 240 10.76 8.71 -6.26
C CYS A 240 10.59 7.23 -6.65
N LEU A 241 9.53 6.88 -7.39
CA LEU A 241 9.32 5.52 -7.90
C LEU A 241 10.44 5.07 -8.82
N LEU A 242 10.87 5.93 -9.74
CA LEU A 242 11.99 5.64 -10.64
C LEU A 242 13.30 5.43 -9.87
N GLY A 243 13.55 6.25 -8.85
CA GLY A 243 14.71 6.12 -7.96
C GLY A 243 14.70 4.80 -7.18
N ILE A 244 13.56 4.43 -6.58
CA ILE A 244 13.41 3.16 -5.86
C ILE A 244 13.64 1.96 -6.79
N TYR A 245 13.07 2.00 -8.00
CA TYR A 245 13.30 0.99 -9.02
C TYR A 245 14.77 0.90 -9.43
N GLY A 246 15.42 2.05 -9.70
CA GLY A 246 16.83 2.12 -10.09
C GLY A 246 17.78 1.61 -9.00
N VAL A 247 17.52 1.95 -7.73
CA VAL A 247 18.29 1.43 -6.59
C VAL A 247 18.07 -0.07 -6.42
N SER A 248 16.83 -0.54 -6.54
CA SER A 248 16.51 -1.98 -6.44
C SER A 248 17.19 -2.78 -7.55
N SER A 249 17.20 -2.25 -8.77
CA SER A 249 17.84 -2.86 -9.94
C SER A 249 19.36 -2.88 -9.80
N SER A 250 19.97 -1.75 -9.41
CA SER A 250 21.42 -1.66 -9.17
C SER A 250 21.85 -2.62 -8.05
N TRP A 251 21.09 -2.70 -6.96
CA TRP A 251 21.32 -3.68 -5.89
C TRP A 251 21.25 -5.10 -6.45
N HIS A 252 20.23 -5.44 -7.22
CA HIS A 252 20.12 -6.76 -7.83
C HIS A 252 21.33 -7.07 -8.74
N CYS A 253 21.71 -6.15 -9.63
CA CYS A 253 22.84 -6.30 -10.54
C CYS A 253 24.19 -6.43 -9.81
N CYS A 254 24.42 -5.72 -8.70
CA CYS A 254 25.68 -5.76 -7.96
C CYS A 254 25.81 -7.00 -7.06
N TYR A 255 24.71 -7.49 -6.47
CA TYR A 255 24.77 -8.60 -5.50
C TYR A 255 24.61 -10.00 -6.13
N LEU A 256 23.95 -10.16 -7.29
CA LEU A 256 23.79 -11.47 -7.95
C LEU A 256 25.09 -12.10 -8.50
N PRO A 257 26.04 -11.33 -9.09
CA PRO A 257 27.32 -11.89 -9.56
C PRO A 257 28.23 -12.32 -8.40
N SER A 258 28.19 -11.61 -7.28
CA SER A 258 29.02 -11.84 -6.09
C SER A 258 28.74 -13.20 -5.43
N TRP A 259 27.48 -13.63 -5.39
CA TRP A 259 27.11 -14.95 -4.88
C TRP A 259 27.49 -16.11 -5.81
N LYS A 260 27.44 -15.92 -7.14
CA LYS A 260 27.90 -16.94 -8.10
C LYS A 260 29.41 -17.19 -7.99
N LEU A 261 30.21 -16.16 -7.69
CA LEU A 261 31.66 -16.33 -7.55
C LEU A 261 32.06 -17.04 -6.24
N THR A 262 31.23 -16.93 -5.20
CA THR A 262 31.50 -17.54 -3.88
C THR A 262 31.05 -19.00 -3.80
N GLY A 263 30.02 -19.39 -4.58
CA GLY A 263 29.57 -20.79 -4.66
C GLY A 263 30.40 -21.72 -5.56
N SER A 264 31.35 -21.18 -6.33
CA SER A 264 32.20 -21.98 -7.24
C SER A 264 33.57 -22.36 -6.65
N ARG A 265 33.87 -21.99 -5.40
CA ARG A 265 35.22 -22.17 -4.82
C ARG A 265 35.42 -23.47 -4.01
N GLU A 266 34.48 -24.41 -4.07
CA GLU A 266 34.62 -25.71 -3.38
C GLU A 266 34.26 -26.87 -4.32
N ALA A 267 35.18 -27.20 -5.22
CA ALA A 267 35.36 -28.55 -5.75
C ALA A 267 36.81 -28.71 -6.26
N PRO A 268 37.73 -29.31 -5.47
CA PRO A 268 39.00 -29.74 -6.02
C PRO A 268 38.77 -30.93 -6.95
N CYS A 269 39.15 -30.78 -8.22
CA CYS A 269 39.21 -31.88 -9.18
C CYS A 269 40.11 -33.00 -8.64
N TYR A 270 39.54 -34.17 -8.36
CA TYR A 270 40.32 -35.41 -8.34
C TYR A 270 40.43 -35.95 -9.76
N THR A 271 41.58 -35.71 -10.37
CA THR A 271 42.04 -36.42 -11.56
C THR A 271 42.51 -37.81 -11.15
N THR A 272 41.78 -38.86 -11.55
CA THR A 272 42.34 -40.21 -11.67
C THR A 272 41.94 -40.82 -13.00
N THR A 273 42.86 -40.75 -13.95
CA THR A 273 42.88 -41.49 -15.22
C THR A 273 43.30 -42.94 -14.98
N VAL A 274 42.39 -43.91 -15.18
CA VAL A 274 42.64 -45.31 -15.61
C VAL A 274 41.34 -45.77 -16.30
N GLY A 275 41.23 -45.85 -17.63
CA GLY A 275 41.65 -47.00 -18.46
C GLY A 275 40.49 -48.01 -18.67
N PRO A 276 40.02 -48.28 -19.90
CA PRO A 276 38.78 -49.02 -20.17
C PRO A 276 38.98 -50.54 -20.08
N LEU A 277 38.33 -51.20 -19.13
CA LEU A 277 38.42 -52.66 -18.96
C LEU A 277 37.04 -53.31 -18.75
N TYR A 278 36.27 -53.40 -19.84
CA TYR A 278 35.14 -54.33 -19.95
C TYR A 278 34.99 -54.78 -21.40
N LYS A 279 36.01 -55.50 -21.87
CA LYS A 279 35.93 -56.34 -23.06
C LYS A 279 36.81 -57.57 -22.86
N LEU A 280 36.48 -58.37 -21.85
CA LEU A 280 37.08 -59.70 -21.60
C LEU A 280 36.24 -60.46 -20.55
N LEU A 281 35.00 -60.79 -20.90
CA LEU A 281 34.33 -62.01 -20.46
C LEU A 281 33.70 -62.65 -21.69
N ARG A 282 34.63 -63.18 -22.49
CA ARG A 282 34.49 -64.25 -23.48
C ARG A 282 33.60 -65.35 -22.86
N GLU A 283 32.43 -65.63 -23.41
CA GLU A 283 32.27 -66.65 -24.47
C GLU A 283 32.77 -68.01 -23.96
N GLY A 284 31.83 -68.77 -23.40
CA GLY A 284 32.08 -70.07 -22.79
C GLY A 284 30.84 -70.59 -22.06
N ASP A 285 29.73 -70.76 -22.76
CA ASP A 285 29.07 -72.07 -22.80
C ASP A 285 28.04 -72.13 -23.93
N GLN A 286 28.27 -73.12 -24.78
CA GLN A 286 27.53 -73.49 -25.97
C GLN A 286 26.62 -74.68 -25.63
N SER A 287 25.44 -74.69 -26.26
CA SER A 287 24.76 -75.88 -26.83
C SER A 287 23.91 -76.81 -25.96
N GLU A 288 22.70 -77.06 -26.49
CA GLU A 288 21.90 -78.31 -26.51
C GLU A 288 21.30 -78.84 -25.19
N SER A 289 20.09 -79.42 -25.12
CA SER A 289 19.12 -79.94 -26.10
C SER A 289 17.75 -80.19 -25.40
N ASP A 290 16.71 -80.30 -26.24
CA ASP A 290 15.36 -80.90 -26.06
C ASP A 290 14.27 -80.20 -25.23
#